data_AF-A0A924F6A1-F1
#
_entry.id   AF-A0A924F6A1-F1
#
_cell.length_a   1.000
_cell.length_b   1.000
_cell.length_c   1.000
_cell.angle_alpha   90.00
_cell.angle_beta   90.00
_cell.angle_gamma   90.00
#
_symmetry.space_group_name_H-M   'P 1'
#
loop_
_entity.id
_entity.type
_entity.pdbx_description
1 polymer ?
#
loop_
_entity_poly.entity_id
_entity_poly.type
_entity_poly.pdbx_seq_one_letter_code
_entity_poly.pdbx_strand_id
1 'polypeptide(L)'
;MKRTDLAMIVFIAAVSAGIAYFVAHSLFGSMSTQTVKVRTIDPITSEVQTPDKNIFNANAINPSVEVNINNTDTATSTGTDTTTKTTNDGTR
;
A
#
# COMPACT_ATOMS: atom_id res chain seq x y z
N MET A 1 65.31 -16.87 24.02
CA MET A 1 65.33 -16.65 22.56
C MET A 1 66.15 -15.41 22.27
N LYS A 2 66.95 -15.41 21.20
CA LYS A 2 67.73 -14.21 20.82
C LYS A 2 66.73 -13.09 20.53
N ARG A 3 66.99 -11.86 20.95
CA ARG A 3 66.05 -10.72 20.73
C ARG A 3 65.72 -10.53 19.24
N THR A 4 66.66 -10.90 18.36
CA THR A 4 66.49 -10.95 16.91
C THR A 4 65.41 -11.93 16.45
N ASP A 5 65.31 -13.08 17.09
CA ASP A 5 64.33 -14.13 16.75
C ASP A 5 62.91 -13.64 17.07
N LEU A 6 62.74 -13.01 18.24
CA LEU A 6 61.49 -12.38 18.63
C LEU A 6 61.09 -11.23 17.68
N ALA A 7 62.05 -10.39 17.28
CA ALA A 7 61.80 -9.31 16.33
C ALA A 7 61.36 -9.85 14.96
N MET A 8 61.93 -10.97 14.53
CA MET A 8 61.62 -11.57 13.22
C MET A 8 60.22 -12.19 13.19
N ILE A 9 59.81 -12.87 14.26
CA ILE A 9 58.45 -13.41 14.41
C ILE A 9 57.41 -12.28 14.39
N VAL A 10 57.64 -11.21 15.17
CA VAL A 10 56.73 -10.06 15.23
C VAL A 10 56.64 -9.35 13.87
N PHE A 11 57.76 -9.24 13.16
CA PHE A 11 57.78 -8.65 11.81
C PHE A 11 56.93 -9.45 10.82
N ILE A 12 57.12 -10.77 10.77
CA ILE A 12 56.33 -11.64 9.88
C ILE A 12 54.84 -11.59 10.23
N ALA A 13 54.50 -11.59 11.52
CA ALA A 13 53.12 -11.48 11.98
C ALA A 13 52.47 -10.15 11.59
N ALA A 14 53.21 -9.04 11.68
CA ALA A 14 52.71 -7.73 11.29
C ALA A 14 52.46 -7.64 9.77
N VAL A 15 53.39 -8.14 8.96
CA VAL A 15 53.25 -8.15 7.50
C VAL A 15 52.09 -9.05 7.07
N SER A 16 51.95 -10.24 7.66
CA SER A 16 50.86 -11.16 7.31
C SER A 16 49.48 -10.62 7.71
N ALA A 17 49.35 -10.02 8.90
CA ALA A 17 48.13 -9.34 9.33
C ALA A 17 47.77 -8.16 8.42
N GLY A 18 48.77 -7.38 8.00
CA GLY A 18 48.59 -6.28 7.05
C GLY A 18 48.02 -6.77 5.72
N ILE A 19 48.65 -7.78 5.10
CA ILE A 19 48.17 -8.34 3.83
C ILE A 19 46.76 -8.93 3.98
N ALA A 20 46.50 -9.69 5.05
CA ALA A 20 45.19 -10.25 5.32
C ALA A 20 44.10 -9.17 5.45
N TYR A 21 44.41 -8.05 6.12
CA TYR A 21 43.50 -6.91 6.24
C TYR A 21 43.16 -6.31 4.87
N PHE A 22 44.16 -6.07 4.01
CA PHE A 22 43.92 -5.51 2.68
C PHE A 22 43.10 -6.46 1.81
N VAL A 23 43.38 -7.76 1.83
CA VAL A 23 42.60 -8.77 1.08
C VAL A 23 41.17 -8.82 1.58
N ALA A 24 40.96 -8.89 2.91
CA ALA A 24 39.63 -8.91 3.49
C ALA A 24 38.86 -7.62 3.17
N HIS A 25 39.49 -6.46 3.30
CA HIS A 25 38.87 -5.17 2.98
C HIS A 25 38.54 -5.05 1.49
N SER A 26 39.37 -5.59 0.60
CA SER A 26 39.10 -5.59 -0.84
C SER A 26 37.95 -6.53 -1.22
N LEU A 27 37.80 -7.68 -0.54
CA LEU A 27 36.77 -8.67 -0.84
C LEU A 27 35.42 -8.33 -0.19
N PHE A 28 35.44 -7.92 1.08
CA PHE A 28 34.24 -7.63 1.87
C PHE A 28 33.84 -6.16 1.84
N GLY A 29 34.69 -5.28 1.28
CA GLY A 29 34.45 -3.84 1.21
C GLY A 29 34.49 -3.16 2.59
N SER A 30 34.13 -1.88 2.61
CA SER A 30 33.72 -1.23 3.86
C SER A 30 32.42 -1.86 4.33
N MET A 31 32.30 -2.16 5.62
CA MET A 31 30.99 -2.37 6.28
C MET A 31 30.20 -1.04 6.28
N SER A 32 29.96 -0.46 5.11
CA SER A 32 28.86 0.45 4.93
C SER A 32 27.65 -0.42 5.16
N THR A 33 27.00 -0.23 6.31
CA THR A 33 25.73 -0.85 6.67
C THR A 33 24.95 -1.07 5.39
N GLN A 34 24.85 -2.33 4.94
CA GLN A 34 24.10 -2.64 3.74
C GLN A 34 22.71 -2.13 4.04
N THR A 35 22.35 -0.98 3.47
CA THR A 35 21.01 -0.44 3.57
C THR A 35 20.18 -1.38 2.71
N VAL A 36 19.77 -2.48 3.33
CA VAL A 36 18.84 -3.42 2.75
C VAL A 36 17.67 -2.56 2.31
N LYS A 37 17.33 -2.66 1.03
CA LYS A 37 16.23 -1.90 0.42
C LYS A 37 14.92 -2.46 0.97
N VAL A 38 14.67 -2.21 2.24
CA VAL A 38 13.41 -2.50 2.88
C VAL A 38 12.38 -1.59 2.27
N ARG A 39 11.16 -2.08 2.12
CA ARG A 39 10.06 -1.24 1.67
C ARG A 39 9.75 -0.27 2.79
N THR A 40 10.26 0.95 2.67
CA THR A 40 9.82 2.07 3.51
C THR A 40 8.37 2.33 3.14
N ILE A 41 7.45 2.10 4.08
CA ILE A 41 6.05 2.48 3.91
C ILE A 41 5.94 3.99 3.94
N ASP A 42 5.06 4.55 3.13
CA ASP A 42 4.75 5.97 3.20
C ASP A 42 4.19 6.28 4.60
N PRO A 43 4.59 7.41 5.22
CA PRO A 43 4.09 7.80 6.53
C PRO A 43 2.58 7.93 6.48
N ILE A 44 1.89 7.35 7.46
CA ILE A 44 0.44 7.45 7.59
C ILE A 44 0.12 8.91 7.92
N THR A 45 -0.35 9.68 6.94
CA THR A 45 -0.78 11.05 7.17
C THR A 45 -2.15 11.03 7.85
N SER A 46 -2.36 11.90 8.84
CA SER A 46 -3.67 12.06 9.51
C SER A 46 -4.65 12.93 8.71
N GLU A 47 -4.40 13.07 7.41
CA GLU A 47 -5.16 13.93 6.52
C GLU A 47 -6.48 13.23 6.17
N VAL A 48 -7.54 13.62 6.88
CA VAL A 48 -8.90 13.17 6.59
C VAL A 48 -9.47 14.02 5.47
N GLN A 49 -9.58 13.44 4.28
CA GLN A 49 -10.20 14.12 3.14
C GLN A 49 -11.70 14.28 3.38
N THR A 50 -12.21 15.48 3.17
CA THR A 50 -13.63 15.78 3.35
C THR A 50 -14.43 15.10 2.22
N PRO A 51 -15.55 14.41 2.50
CA PRO A 51 -16.37 13.76 1.48
C PRO A 51 -16.91 14.76 0.46
N ASP A 52 -17.06 14.31 -0.79
CA ASP A 52 -17.65 15.14 -1.86
C ASP A 52 -19.09 15.51 -1.50
N LYS A 53 -19.36 16.81 -1.37
CA LYS A 53 -20.69 17.35 -1.00
C LYS A 53 -21.75 17.07 -2.05
N ASN A 54 -21.38 16.81 -3.31
CA ASN A 54 -22.35 16.44 -4.35
C ASN A 54 -22.91 15.03 -4.15
N ILE A 55 -22.15 14.17 -3.47
CA ILE A 55 -22.50 12.77 -3.21
C ILE A 55 -23.02 12.61 -1.77
N PHE A 56 -22.33 13.21 -0.81
CA PHE A 56 -22.66 13.15 0.62
C PHE A 56 -23.39 14.43 1.03
N ASN A 57 -24.68 14.49 0.72
CA ASN A 57 -25.57 15.58 1.16
C ASN A 57 -26.93 15.04 1.62
N ALA A 58 -27.69 15.89 2.31
CA ALA A 58 -28.99 15.53 2.87
C ALA A 58 -30.06 15.20 1.81
N ASN A 59 -29.87 15.64 0.57
CA ASN A 59 -30.78 15.36 -0.55
C ASN A 59 -30.31 14.16 -1.38
N ALA A 60 -29.20 13.50 -1.02
CA ALA A 60 -28.69 12.35 -1.74
C ALA A 60 -29.58 11.12 -1.53
N ILE A 61 -29.73 10.29 -2.57
CA ILE A 61 -30.47 9.03 -2.49
C ILE A 61 -29.73 8.09 -1.53
N ASN A 62 -30.43 7.58 -0.52
CA ASN A 62 -29.88 6.59 0.40
C ASN A 62 -29.80 5.21 -0.29
N PRO A 63 -28.60 4.64 -0.53
CA PRO A 63 -28.46 3.34 -1.17
C PRO A 63 -28.82 2.17 -0.23
N SER A 64 -28.90 2.40 1.07
CA SER A 64 -29.21 1.39 2.08
C SER A 64 -30.72 1.24 2.29
N VAL A 65 -31.41 0.77 1.25
CA VAL A 65 -32.84 0.41 1.36
C VAL A 65 -32.98 -1.08 1.72
N GLU A 66 -33.87 -1.35 2.67
CA GLU A 66 -34.21 -2.73 3.07
C GLU A 66 -35.09 -3.36 2.00
N VAL A 67 -34.67 -4.50 1.46
CA VAL A 67 -35.46 -5.30 0.51
C VAL A 67 -36.11 -6.47 1.23
N ASN A 68 -37.45 -6.47 1.28
CA ASN A 68 -38.21 -7.57 1.86
C ASN A 68 -38.40 -8.69 0.82
N ILE A 69 -37.62 -9.77 0.94
CA ILE A 69 -37.70 -10.98 0.09
C ILE A 69 -38.80 -11.94 0.60
N ASN A 70 -39.96 -11.41 1.00
CA ASN A 70 -41.09 -12.20 1.51
C ASN A 70 -42.41 -11.87 0.81
N ASN A 71 -42.36 -11.29 -0.39
CA ASN A 71 -43.50 -11.34 -1.30
C ASN A 71 -43.11 -12.21 -2.49
N THR A 72 -43.77 -13.36 -2.63
CA THR A 72 -43.84 -14.08 -3.89
C THR A 72 -44.56 -13.19 -4.90
N ASP A 73 -43.85 -12.29 -5.55
CA ASP A 73 -44.27 -11.74 -6.83
C ASP A 73 -43.38 -12.33 -7.92
N THR A 74 -43.95 -13.36 -8.54
CA THR A 74 -43.58 -13.94 -9.82
C THR A 74 -43.02 -12.89 -10.76
N ALA A 75 -41.85 -13.19 -11.35
CA ALA A 75 -41.27 -12.44 -12.45
C ALA A 75 -42.34 -12.16 -13.51
N THR A 76 -42.80 -10.92 -13.62
CA THR A 76 -43.52 -10.43 -14.79
C THR A 76 -42.79 -9.20 -15.30
N SER A 77 -41.78 -9.49 -16.12
CA SER A 77 -41.33 -8.55 -17.13
C SER A 77 -42.46 -8.43 -18.15
N THR A 78 -43.19 -7.31 -18.14
CA THR A 78 -44.04 -6.92 -19.26
C THR A 78 -43.71 -5.48 -19.61
N GLY A 79 -42.86 -5.31 -20.62
CA GLY A 79 -42.82 -4.09 -21.38
C GLY A 79 -44.14 -3.95 -22.13
N THR A 80 -44.86 -2.86 -21.91
CA THR A 80 -45.87 -2.36 -22.85
C THR A 80 -45.95 -0.85 -22.71
N ASP A 81 -45.25 -0.20 -23.62
CA ASP A 81 -45.53 1.11 -24.20
C ASP A 81 -47.04 1.35 -24.35
N THR A 82 -47.55 2.53 -23.96
CA THR A 82 -48.63 3.29 -24.64
C THR A 82 -49.05 4.51 -23.80
N THR A 83 -48.59 5.68 -24.24
CA THR A 83 -49.36 6.91 -24.50
C THR A 83 -50.76 7.01 -23.89
N THR A 84 -51.00 7.99 -23.00
CA THR A 84 -52.35 8.52 -22.78
C THR A 84 -52.37 10.04 -22.83
N LYS A 85 -52.95 10.52 -23.95
CA LYS A 85 -53.37 11.87 -24.25
C LYS A 85 -54.48 12.31 -23.28
N THR A 86 -54.31 13.52 -22.74
CA THR A 86 -55.21 14.24 -21.85
C THR A 86 -56.61 14.43 -22.47
N THR A 87 -57.69 14.30 -21.70
CA THR A 87 -58.99 14.91 -22.01
C THR A 87 -59.64 15.39 -20.71
N ASN A 88 -59.98 16.68 -20.72
CA ASN A 88 -60.41 17.50 -19.58
C ASN A 88 -61.83 17.19 -19.10
N ASP A 89 -61.96 17.45 -17.80
CA ASP A 89 -63.13 17.75 -16.99
C ASP A 89 -64.20 18.64 -17.66
N GLY A 90 -65.46 18.32 -17.37
CA GLY A 90 -66.66 19.00 -17.87
C GLY A 90 -67.88 18.69 -17.01
N THR A 91 -68.03 19.44 -15.91
CA THR A 91 -69.29 19.98 -15.36
C THR A 91 -70.53 19.08 -15.30
N ARG A 92 -70.96 18.72 -14.08
CA ARG A 92 -72.25 19.11 -13.46
C ARG A 92 -72.46 18.43 -12.12
#